data_AF-A0A8T2J226-F1
#
_entry.id   AF-A0A8T2J226-F1
#
_cell.length_a   1.000
_cell.length_b   1.000
_cell.length_c   1.000
_cell.angle_alpha   90.00
_cell.angle_beta   90.00
_cell.angle_gamma   90.00
#
_symmetry.space_group_name_H-M   'P 1'
#
loop_
_entity.id
_entity.type
_entity.pdbx_description
1 polymer ?
#
loop_
_entity_poly.entity_id
_entity_poly.type
_entity_poly.pdbx_seq_one_letter_code
_entity_poly.pdbx_strand_id
1 'polypeptide(L)'
;MSLASRAVKTVKKASDSGVIRALVRSWERGIPIGQFCKEFNEKTKDIKDGIPLPVKIFVKIGQPPVSYFLKAAAGIEKGAAQTGREVAGMVTLKHLYEIALVKSQDEAFVLRDMSLHDVVKCIMGSAKSLGIKHDSRRVWKVLRRAEPCPPGCCC
;
A
#
# COMPACT_ATOMS: atom_id res chain seq x y z
N MET A 1 6.65 13.84 55.16
CA MET A 1 6.60 13.45 53.73
C MET A 1 5.71 14.43 53.00
N SER A 2 6.28 15.30 52.15
CA SER A 2 5.59 16.49 51.60
C SER A 2 4.51 16.14 50.57
N LEU A 3 3.47 16.98 50.45
CA LEU A 3 2.39 16.86 49.46
C LEU A 3 2.90 16.75 48.01
N ALA A 4 4.05 17.38 47.71
CA ALA A 4 4.72 17.28 46.42
C ALA A 4 5.12 15.83 46.06
N SER A 5 5.54 15.03 47.05
CA SER A 5 5.94 13.63 46.83
C SER A 5 4.76 12.70 46.52
N ARG A 6 3.55 13.04 47.00
CA ARG A 6 2.30 12.33 46.65
C ARG A 6 1.86 12.64 45.23
N ALA A 7 1.88 13.91 44.83
CA ALA A 7 1.50 14.35 43.49
C ALA A 7 2.39 13.75 42.38
N VAL A 8 3.71 13.69 42.61
CA VAL A 8 4.65 13.04 41.67
C VAL A 8 4.39 11.54 41.53
N LYS A 9 3.96 10.86 42.61
CA LYS A 9 3.58 9.44 42.56
C LYS A 9 2.26 9.20 41.84
N THR A 10 1.28 10.10 41.95
CA THR A 10 0.01 9.98 41.20
C THR A 10 0.22 10.24 39.71
N VAL A 11 1.11 11.16 39.33
CA VAL A 11 1.45 11.44 37.91
C VAL A 11 2.26 10.30 37.28
N LYS A 12 3.24 9.72 38.00
CA LYS A 12 4.00 8.55 37.50
C LYS A 12 3.16 7.29 37.30
N LYS A 13 2.06 7.11 38.05
CA LYS A 13 1.17 5.95 37.89
C LYS A 13 0.27 6.04 36.65
N ALA A 14 0.18 7.22 36.02
CA ALA A 14 -0.63 7.46 34.82
C ALA A 14 0.16 7.32 33.50
N SER A 15 1.51 7.28 33.53
CA SER A 15 2.33 7.42 32.32
C SER A 15 2.76 6.11 31.64
N ASP A 16 2.94 5.01 32.36
CA ASP A 16 3.86 3.97 31.83
C ASP A 16 3.22 2.87 30.95
N SER A 17 1.92 2.92 30.67
CA SER A 17 1.31 1.94 29.73
C SER A 17 -0.14 2.20 29.34
N GLY A 18 -0.83 3.14 30.00
CA GLY A 18 -2.29 3.26 29.90
C GLY A 18 -2.81 3.98 28.66
N VAL A 19 -2.17 5.09 28.25
CA VAL A 19 -2.76 6.02 27.28
C VAL A 19 -2.66 5.50 25.84
N ILE A 20 -1.48 4.99 25.45
CA ILE A 20 -1.29 4.37 24.12
C ILE A 20 -2.15 3.11 24.00
N ARG A 21 -2.26 2.30 25.05
CA ARG A 21 -3.07 1.06 25.05
C ARG A 21 -4.57 1.33 24.98
N ALA A 22 -5.04 2.46 25.53
CA ALA A 22 -6.43 2.90 25.44
C ALA A 22 -6.78 3.43 24.04
N LEU A 23 -5.91 4.21 23.40
CA LEU A 23 -6.05 4.65 22.01
C LEU A 23 -5.96 3.49 21.00
N VAL A 24 -5.11 2.51 21.29
CA VAL A 24 -4.97 1.25 20.55
C VAL A 24 -6.23 0.38 20.63
N ARG A 25 -7.02 0.49 21.71
CA ARG A 25 -8.25 -0.30 21.90
C ARG A 25 -9.37 0.05 20.92
N SER A 26 -9.36 1.25 20.32
CA SER A 26 -10.28 1.60 19.22
C SER A 26 -9.75 1.21 17.84
N TRP A 27 -8.55 0.63 17.78
CA TRP A 27 -7.81 0.34 16.56
C TRP A 27 -7.87 -1.16 16.20
N GLU A 28 -9.07 -1.76 16.25
CA GLU A 28 -9.32 -3.17 15.92
C GLU A 28 -9.59 -3.44 14.42
N ARG A 29 -9.06 -2.63 13.51
CA ARG A 29 -9.27 -2.80 12.04
C ARG A 29 -8.09 -3.44 11.30
N GLY A 30 -7.30 -4.29 11.97
CA GLY A 30 -6.24 -5.07 11.31
C GLY A 30 -4.94 -4.31 11.03
N ILE A 31 -4.64 -3.26 11.82
CA ILE A 31 -3.35 -2.56 11.77
C ILE A 31 -2.38 -3.27 12.74
N PRO A 32 -1.15 -3.63 12.32
CA PRO A 32 -0.17 -4.26 13.20
C PRO A 32 0.39 -3.28 14.23
N ILE A 33 -0.28 -3.17 15.39
CA ILE A 33 0.07 -2.27 16.49
C ILE A 33 1.45 -2.58 17.12
N GLY A 34 1.85 -3.85 17.15
CA GLY A 34 3.08 -4.27 17.82
C GLY A 34 4.36 -3.69 17.19
N GLN A 35 4.36 -3.51 15.87
CA GLN A 35 5.47 -2.85 15.16
C GLN A 35 5.51 -1.35 15.47
N PHE A 36 4.36 -0.70 15.45
CA PHE A 36 4.23 0.72 15.79
C PHE A 36 4.73 1.03 17.20
N CYS A 37 4.31 0.26 18.22
CA CYS A 37 4.75 0.47 19.59
C CYS A 37 6.27 0.30 19.77
N LYS A 38 6.90 -0.61 19.02
CA LYS A 38 8.36 -0.81 19.08
C LYS A 38 9.12 0.37 18.46
N GLU A 39 8.73 0.80 17.26
CA GLU A 39 9.35 1.94 16.57
C GLU A 39 9.13 3.25 17.34
N PHE A 40 7.95 3.44 17.93
CA PHE A 40 7.65 4.62 18.74
C PHE A 40 8.52 4.67 20.00
N ASN A 41 8.62 3.55 20.72
CA ASN A 41 9.45 3.48 21.91
C ASN A 41 10.93 3.69 21.55
N GLU A 42 11.41 3.13 20.44
CA GLU A 42 12.79 3.31 19.99
C GLU A 42 13.14 4.77 19.66
N LYS A 43 12.27 5.48 18.93
CA LYS A 43 12.46 6.89 18.61
C LYS A 43 12.36 7.83 19.82
N THR A 44 11.76 7.35 20.91
CA THR A 44 11.52 8.15 22.12
C THR A 44 12.51 7.81 23.25
N LYS A 45 13.41 6.83 23.06
CA LYS A 45 14.41 6.39 24.06
C LYS A 45 15.36 7.52 24.50
N ASP A 46 15.67 8.45 23.60
CA ASP A 46 16.66 9.51 23.87
C ASP A 46 16.05 10.76 24.52
N ILE A 47 14.73 10.78 24.73
CA ILE A 47 13.99 11.94 25.24
C ILE A 47 13.80 11.80 26.75
N LYS A 48 14.17 12.85 27.51
CA LYS A 48 14.11 12.86 28.98
C LYS A 48 12.71 12.56 29.50
N ASP A 49 12.62 11.64 30.45
CA ASP A 49 11.38 11.26 31.12
C ASP A 49 10.69 12.47 31.76
N GLY A 50 9.41 12.68 31.43
CA GLY A 50 8.55 13.70 32.04
C GLY A 50 8.18 14.88 31.14
N ILE A 51 8.65 14.92 29.90
CA ILE A 51 8.23 15.93 28.91
C ILE A 51 7.02 15.39 28.13
N PRO A 52 5.84 16.04 28.16
CA PRO A 52 4.71 15.64 27.32
C PRO A 52 5.02 15.99 25.85
N LEU A 53 5.18 14.97 25.00
CA LEU A 53 5.36 15.17 23.56
C LEU A 53 4.02 15.09 22.81
N PRO A 54 3.65 16.12 22.04
CA PRO A 54 2.48 16.04 21.16
C PRO A 54 2.78 15.16 19.95
N VAL A 55 2.05 14.05 19.81
CA VAL A 55 2.19 13.11 18.68
C VAL A 55 1.01 13.29 17.74
N LYS A 56 1.27 13.57 16.45
CA LYS A 56 0.26 13.57 15.38
C LYS A 56 0.42 12.32 14.53
N ILE A 57 -0.65 11.53 14.42
CA ILE A 57 -0.68 10.31 13.62
C ILE A 57 -1.50 10.59 12.36
N PHE A 58 -0.88 10.48 11.19
CA PHE A 58 -1.56 10.57 9.90
C PHE A 58 -1.81 9.17 9.35
N VAL A 59 -3.08 8.78 9.26
CA VAL A 59 -3.49 7.52 8.66
C VAL A 59 -4.04 7.81 7.27
N LYS A 60 -3.32 7.40 6.23
CA LYS A 60 -3.83 7.40 4.86
C LYS A 60 -4.40 6.03 4.54
N ILE A 61 -5.64 6.00 4.06
CA ILE A 61 -6.24 4.78 3.51
C ILE A 61 -5.87 4.75 2.03
N GLY A 62 -4.90 3.91 1.68
CA GLY A 62 -4.52 3.69 0.28
C GLY A 62 -5.52 2.79 -0.44
N GLN A 63 -5.54 2.86 -1.77
CA GLN A 63 -6.25 1.87 -2.57
C GLN A 63 -5.64 0.48 -2.39
N PRO A 64 -6.44 -0.59 -2.52
CA PRO A 64 -5.93 -1.95 -2.44
C PRO A 64 -4.86 -2.24 -3.52
N PRO A 65 -3.97 -3.20 -3.25
CA PRO A 65 -2.86 -3.51 -4.14
C PRO A 65 -3.36 -4.04 -5.50
N VAL A 66 -2.54 -3.87 -6.55
CA VAL A 66 -2.84 -4.39 -7.91
C VAL A 66 -3.19 -5.87 -7.89
N SER A 67 -2.48 -6.62 -7.03
CA SER A 67 -2.66 -8.07 -6.87
C SER A 67 -4.08 -8.44 -6.44
N TYR A 68 -4.76 -7.61 -5.64
CA TYR A 68 -6.13 -7.85 -5.24
C TYR A 68 -7.09 -7.73 -6.42
N PHE A 69 -6.95 -6.66 -7.22
CA PHE A 69 -7.79 -6.45 -8.41
C PHE A 69 -7.56 -7.53 -9.47
N LEU A 70 -6.32 -7.94 -9.70
CA LEU A 70 -6.00 -9.01 -10.66
C LEU A 70 -6.57 -10.36 -10.22
N LYS A 71 -6.53 -10.66 -8.92
CA LYS A 71 -7.13 -11.86 -8.34
C LYS A 71 -8.64 -11.84 -8.47
N ALA A 72 -9.28 -10.72 -8.16
CA ALA A 72 -10.73 -10.54 -8.32
C ALA A 72 -11.16 -10.68 -9.79
N ALA A 73 -10.43 -10.06 -10.72
CA ALA A 73 -10.67 -10.16 -12.16
C ALA A 73 -10.46 -11.57 -12.72
N ALA A 74 -9.55 -12.35 -12.13
CA ALA A 74 -9.29 -13.75 -12.52
C ALA A 74 -10.16 -14.77 -11.76
N GLY A 75 -10.90 -14.35 -10.73
CA GLY A 75 -11.69 -15.25 -9.88
C GLY A 75 -10.85 -16.20 -9.01
N ILE A 76 -9.65 -15.79 -8.59
CA ILE A 76 -8.71 -16.64 -7.84
C ILE A 76 -8.36 -16.05 -6.47
N GLU A 77 -8.15 -16.90 -5.47
CA GLU A 77 -7.76 -16.46 -4.13
C GLU A 77 -6.23 -16.40 -3.95
N LYS A 78 -5.53 -17.38 -4.54
CA LYS A 78 -4.07 -17.52 -4.50
C LYS A 78 -3.49 -17.41 -5.92
N GLY A 79 -2.34 -16.75 -6.03
CA GLY A 79 -1.57 -16.72 -7.27
C GLY A 79 -0.81 -18.03 -7.50
N ALA A 80 -0.15 -18.17 -8.64
CA ALA A 80 0.65 -19.35 -8.95
C ALA A 80 1.80 -19.53 -7.94
N ALA A 81 2.01 -20.77 -7.47
CA ALA A 81 3.11 -21.07 -6.57
C ALA A 81 4.47 -21.07 -7.32
N GLN A 82 4.46 -21.51 -8.58
CA GLN A 82 5.61 -21.43 -9.48
C GLN A 82 5.25 -20.66 -10.75
N THR A 83 5.66 -19.38 -10.78
CA THR A 83 5.44 -18.48 -11.92
C THR A 83 6.05 -19.07 -13.21
N GLY A 84 5.22 -19.24 -14.24
CA GLY A 84 5.64 -19.74 -15.55
C GLY A 84 5.48 -21.25 -15.76
N ARG A 85 5.37 -22.03 -14.68
CA ARG A 85 5.02 -23.47 -14.75
C ARG A 85 3.53 -23.69 -14.56
N GLU A 86 2.94 -22.96 -13.63
CA GLU A 86 1.52 -23.01 -13.33
C GLU A 86 0.81 -21.76 -13.84
N VAL A 87 -0.39 -21.94 -14.37
CA VAL A 87 -1.28 -20.85 -14.77
C VAL A 87 -2.38 -20.76 -13.74
N ALA A 88 -2.39 -19.68 -12.96
CA ALA A 88 -3.37 -19.49 -11.91
C ALA A 88 -4.73 -19.04 -12.48
N GLY A 89 -4.73 -18.25 -13.56
CA GLY A 89 -5.97 -17.76 -14.18
C GLY A 89 -5.71 -17.02 -15.48
N MET A 90 -6.79 -16.54 -16.09
CA MET A 90 -6.75 -15.76 -17.33
C MET A 90 -7.52 -14.46 -17.17
N VAL A 91 -6.96 -13.36 -17.66
CA VAL A 91 -7.59 -12.03 -17.61
C VAL A 91 -7.66 -11.44 -19.02
N THR A 92 -8.79 -10.80 -19.33
CA THR A 92 -8.99 -10.14 -20.62
C THR A 92 -8.42 -8.72 -20.62
N LEU A 93 -8.21 -8.19 -21.83
CA LEU A 93 -7.76 -6.82 -22.04
C LEU A 93 -8.64 -5.78 -21.36
N LYS A 94 -9.95 -5.96 -21.42
CA LYS A 94 -10.91 -5.03 -20.86
C LYS A 94 -10.69 -4.84 -19.37
N HIS A 95 -10.45 -5.94 -18.65
CA HIS A 95 -10.24 -5.91 -17.20
C HIS A 95 -8.91 -5.23 -16.86
N LEU A 96 -7.86 -5.44 -17.66
CA LEU A 96 -6.58 -4.74 -17.46
C LEU A 96 -6.73 -3.22 -17.62
N TYR A 97 -7.51 -2.77 -18.60
CA TYR A 97 -7.79 -1.34 -18.80
C TYR A 97 -8.65 -0.76 -17.68
N GLU A 98 -9.70 -1.46 -17.25
CA GLU A 98 -10.55 -1.02 -16.13
C GLU A 98 -9.73 -0.88 -14.84
N ILE A 99 -8.86 -1.86 -14.54
CA ILE A 99 -7.95 -1.80 -13.39
C ILE A 99 -6.96 -0.65 -13.54
N ALA A 100 -6.44 -0.41 -14.76
CA ALA A 100 -5.51 0.69 -15.01
C ALA A 100 -6.17 2.07 -14.82
N LEU A 101 -7.43 2.25 -15.23
CA LEU A 101 -8.17 3.50 -15.03
C LEU A 101 -8.45 3.80 -13.56
N VAL A 102 -8.82 2.78 -12.79
CA VAL A 102 -9.01 2.93 -11.34
C VAL A 102 -7.69 3.27 -10.66
N LYS A 103 -6.61 2.62 -11.08
CA LYS A 103 -5.31 2.71 -10.42
C LYS A 103 -4.40 3.83 -10.91
N SER A 104 -4.69 4.44 -12.06
CA SER A 104 -3.95 5.61 -12.53
C SER A 104 -4.12 6.83 -11.62
N GLN A 105 -5.17 6.85 -10.78
CA GLN A 105 -5.43 7.90 -9.80
C GLN A 105 -4.64 7.73 -8.49
N ASP A 106 -3.95 6.60 -8.30
CA ASP A 106 -3.16 6.37 -7.09
C ASP A 106 -1.93 7.29 -7.02
N GLU A 107 -1.61 7.77 -5.82
CA GLU A 107 -0.43 8.61 -5.55
C GLU A 107 0.86 8.01 -6.15
N ALA A 108 0.99 6.67 -6.10
CA ALA A 108 2.15 5.96 -6.64
C ALA A 108 2.32 6.04 -8.16
N PHE A 109 1.24 6.30 -8.92
CA PHE A 109 1.29 6.45 -10.38
C PHE A 109 1.27 7.93 -10.78
N VAL A 110 0.51 8.75 -10.05
CA VAL A 110 0.46 10.21 -10.23
C VAL A 110 1.83 10.86 -9.97
N LEU A 111 2.55 10.45 -8.92
CA LEU A 111 3.89 10.97 -8.62
C LEU A 111 4.94 10.65 -9.69
N ARG A 112 4.69 9.65 -10.53
CA ARG A 112 5.60 9.22 -11.61
C ARG A 112 5.19 9.74 -12.99
N ASP A 113 4.12 10.54 -13.07
CA ASP A 113 3.56 11.10 -14.31
C ASP A 113 3.43 10.04 -15.43
N MET A 114 2.95 8.86 -15.07
CA MET A 114 2.89 7.75 -16.02
C MET A 114 1.65 7.85 -16.89
N SER A 115 1.87 7.70 -18.21
CA SER A 115 0.79 7.55 -19.17
C SER A 115 -0.05 6.31 -18.86
N LEU A 116 -1.34 6.32 -19.20
CA LEU A 116 -2.24 5.17 -19.01
C LEU A 116 -1.65 3.88 -19.62
N HIS A 117 -0.92 4.01 -20.72
CA HIS A 117 -0.22 2.93 -21.39
C HIS A 117 0.86 2.28 -20.51
N ASP A 118 1.65 3.08 -19.79
CA ASP A 118 2.69 2.56 -18.90
C ASP A 118 2.10 1.97 -17.62
N VAL A 119 0.97 2.52 -17.14
CA VAL A 119 0.20 1.90 -16.05
C VAL A 119 -0.25 0.49 -16.44
N VAL A 120 -0.79 0.32 -17.66
CA VAL A 120 -1.20 -1.00 -18.18
C VAL A 120 0.00 -1.94 -18.26
N LYS A 121 1.18 -1.49 -18.74
CA LYS A 121 2.40 -2.31 -18.76
C LYS A 121 2.82 -2.76 -17.36
N CYS A 122 2.76 -1.89 -16.36
CA CYS A 122 3.07 -2.25 -14.98
C CYS A 122 2.11 -3.31 -14.42
N ILE A 123 0.81 -3.17 -14.72
CA ILE A 123 -0.22 -4.14 -14.30
C ILE A 123 -0.01 -5.49 -15.02
N MET A 124 0.34 -5.48 -16.30
CA MET A 124 0.69 -6.70 -17.04
C MET A 124 1.90 -7.41 -16.45
N GLY A 125 2.94 -6.66 -16.05
CA GLY A 125 4.08 -7.20 -15.33
C GLY A 125 3.67 -7.87 -14.03
N SER A 126 2.78 -7.22 -13.27
CA SER A 126 2.22 -7.76 -12.02
C SER A 126 1.41 -9.04 -12.25
N ALA A 127 0.59 -9.08 -13.31
CA ALA A 127 -0.17 -10.27 -13.70
C ALA A 127 0.74 -11.44 -14.07
N LYS A 128 1.84 -11.17 -14.79
CA LYS A 128 2.84 -12.19 -15.13
C LYS A 128 3.46 -12.80 -13.89
N SER A 129 3.83 -11.99 -12.89
CA SER A 129 4.40 -12.46 -11.63
C SER A 129 3.44 -13.36 -10.84
N LEU A 130 2.13 -13.09 -10.92
CA LEU A 130 1.08 -13.91 -10.30
C LEU A 130 0.74 -15.19 -11.08
N GLY A 131 1.35 -15.42 -12.25
CA GLY A 131 1.04 -16.55 -13.13
C GLY A 131 -0.31 -16.41 -13.84
N ILE A 132 -0.80 -15.18 -14.01
CA ILE A 132 -2.05 -14.90 -14.72
C ILE A 132 -1.74 -14.68 -16.20
N LYS A 133 -2.32 -15.52 -17.06
CA LYS A 133 -2.20 -15.36 -18.52
C LYS A 133 -3.11 -14.23 -19.01
N HIS A 134 -2.60 -13.47 -19.97
CA HIS A 134 -3.34 -12.41 -20.66
C HIS A 134 -2.99 -12.48 -22.15
N ASP A 135 -3.88 -12.02 -23.03
CA ASP A 135 -3.62 -12.02 -24.47
C ASP A 135 -2.63 -10.91 -24.86
N SER A 136 -1.35 -11.17 -24.67
CA SER A 136 -0.27 -10.22 -24.95
C SER A 136 -0.27 -9.71 -26.39
N ARG A 137 -0.65 -10.54 -27.38
CA ARG A 137 -0.62 -10.15 -28.80
C ARG A 137 -1.61 -9.04 -29.11
N ARG A 138 -2.81 -9.10 -28.53
CA ARG A 138 -3.81 -8.03 -28.71
C ARG A 138 -3.46 -6.79 -27.91
N VAL A 139 -2.88 -6.92 -26.72
CA VAL A 139 -2.48 -5.75 -25.89
C VAL A 139 -1.52 -4.86 -26.66
N TRP A 140 -0.39 -5.41 -27.13
CA TRP A 140 0.64 -4.64 -27.82
C TRP A 140 0.22 -4.12 -29.19
N LYS A 141 -0.83 -4.70 -29.79
CA LYS A 141 -1.39 -4.19 -31.06
C LYS A 141 -2.28 -2.96 -30.84
N VAL A 142 -3.01 -2.92 -29.73
CA VAL A 142 -3.84 -1.76 -29.33
C VAL A 142 -2.95 -0.65 -28.79
N LEU A 143 -2.00 -0.99 -27.93
CA LEU A 143 -1.09 -0.06 -27.28
C LEU A 143 -0.15 0.65 -28.28
N ARG A 144 0.45 -0.07 -29.24
CA ARG A 144 1.31 0.55 -30.28
C ARG A 144 0.61 1.52 -31.23
N ARG A 145 -0.73 1.49 -31.32
CA ARG A 145 -1.48 2.46 -32.11
C ARG A 145 -1.67 3.80 -31.39
N ALA A 146 -1.44 3.84 -30.08
CA ALA A 146 -1.67 5.00 -29.24
C ALA A 146 -0.38 5.74 -28.87
N GLU A 147 0.80 5.28 -29.34
CA GLU A 147 2.05 6.01 -29.14
C GLU A 147 2.08 7.22 -30.09
N PRO A 148 2.20 8.46 -29.58
CA PRO A 148 2.52 9.58 -30.44
C PRO A 148 3.89 9.30 -31.08
N CYS A 149 3.98 9.50 -32.40
CA CYS A 149 5.25 9.37 -33.12
C CYS A 149 6.35 10.11 -32.34
N PRO A 150 7.50 9.48 -32.08
CA PRO A 150 8.59 10.14 -31.37
C PRO A 150 8.96 11.42 -32.15
N PRO A 151 9.26 12.53 -31.45
CA PRO A 151 9.65 13.78 -32.10
C PRO A 151 10.92 13.53 -32.92
N GLY A 152 10.79 13.51 -34.24
CA GLY A 152 11.86 13.16 -35.18
C GLY A 152 11.53 12.06 -36.19
N CYS A 153 10.40 11.37 -36.07
CA CYS A 153 9.89 10.51 -37.15
C CYS A 153 9.20 11.37 -38.23
N CYS A 154 9.99 11.89 -39.18
CA CYS A 154 9.46 12.42 -40.44
C CYS A 154 8.66 11.32 -41.16
N CYS A 155 7.37 11.56 -41.34
CA CYS A 155 6.63 11.00 -42.47
C CYS A 155 6.94 11.83 -43.72
#